data_AF-A0AAD6BDD3-F1
#
_entry.id   AF-A0AAD6BDD3-F1
#
_cell.length_a   1.000
_cell.length_b   1.000
_cell.length_c   1.000
_cell.angle_alpha   90.00
_cell.angle_beta   90.00
_cell.angle_gamma   90.00
#
_symmetry.space_group_name_H-M   'P 1'
#
loop_
_entity.id
_entity.type
_entity.pdbx_description
1 polymer ?
#
loop_
_entity_poly.entity_id
_entity_poly.type
_entity_poly.pdbx_seq_one_letter_code
_entity_poly.pdbx_strand_id
1 'polypeptide(L)'
;MSQQWHSHGTSHPWDTVDNRKWLFYRMLQMAVIGRTMRQIKQIRKGLKETEVFQLLTGRADVVPMMFPRHSATACSAKTVLDHIKWPLELSSDDEGEYSMAVKSQVAEYLRQFIENASPTQLTQLVTFWVGWDVPMKGMQMHVVKGDFPRSSTCFLTLRLPGHHESYLDFAAQLEQCIATNETGLGLI
;
A
#
# COMPACT_ATOMS: atom_id res chain seq x y z
N MET A 1 -52.44 1.49 59.89
CA MET A 1 -51.64 0.29 59.57
C MET A 1 -50.97 0.54 58.23
N SER A 2 -49.75 1.06 58.26
CA SER A 2 -48.95 1.37 57.07
C SER A 2 -48.05 0.17 56.76
N GLN A 3 -48.23 -0.46 55.60
CA GLN A 3 -47.26 -1.44 55.10
C GLN A 3 -46.11 -0.69 54.43
N GLN A 4 -44.93 -0.78 55.04
CA GLN A 4 -43.65 -0.37 54.48
C GLN A 4 -43.30 -1.26 53.29
N TRP A 5 -43.20 -0.66 52.10
CA TRP A 5 -42.50 -1.26 50.98
C TRP A 5 -40.99 -1.08 51.22
N HIS A 6 -40.32 -2.14 51.67
CA HIS A 6 -38.87 -2.18 51.72
C HIS A 6 -38.33 -2.18 50.29
N SER A 7 -37.69 -1.09 49.89
CA SER A 7 -36.84 -1.02 48.70
C SER A 7 -35.56 -1.84 48.95
N HIS A 8 -35.63 -3.14 48.72
CA HIS A 8 -34.42 -3.95 48.57
C HIS A 8 -33.76 -3.60 47.24
N GLY A 9 -32.67 -2.82 47.35
CA GLY A 9 -31.74 -2.57 46.27
C GLY A 9 -31.15 -3.88 45.78
N THR A 10 -31.79 -4.45 44.76
CA THR A 10 -31.19 -5.49 43.93
C THR A 10 -30.62 -4.77 42.73
N SER A 11 -29.31 -4.48 42.78
CA SER A 11 -28.60 -4.15 41.55
C SER A 11 -28.84 -5.32 40.60
N HIS A 12 -29.33 -5.03 39.40
CA HIS A 12 -29.57 -6.07 38.42
C HIS A 12 -28.25 -6.84 38.19
N PRO A 13 -28.27 -8.16 37.93
CA PRO A 13 -27.04 -8.94 37.84
C PRO A 13 -26.03 -8.39 36.83
N TRP A 14 -26.47 -7.66 35.81
CA TRP A 14 -25.63 -6.99 34.81
C TRP A 14 -25.00 -5.65 35.25
N ASP A 15 -25.33 -5.14 36.44
CA ASP A 15 -24.82 -3.86 36.93
C ASP A 15 -23.52 -3.96 37.73
N THR A 16 -23.01 -5.17 37.99
CA THR A 16 -21.68 -5.30 38.56
C THR A 16 -20.61 -5.09 37.49
N VAL A 17 -19.52 -4.41 37.87
CA VAL A 17 -18.37 -4.17 36.98
C VAL A 17 -17.83 -5.49 36.41
N ASP A 18 -17.85 -6.56 37.21
CA ASP A 18 -17.37 -7.88 36.79
C ASP A 18 -18.25 -8.52 35.72
N ASN A 19 -19.58 -8.41 35.83
CA ASN A 19 -20.50 -8.96 34.84
C ASN A 19 -20.48 -8.15 33.54
N ARG A 20 -20.27 -6.82 33.61
CA ARG A 20 -20.04 -5.99 32.43
C ARG A 20 -18.73 -6.36 31.71
N LYS A 21 -17.64 -6.58 32.46
CA LYS A 21 -16.36 -7.07 31.90
C LYS A 21 -16.52 -8.44 31.27
N TRP A 22 -17.17 -9.39 31.95
CA TRP A 22 -17.40 -10.73 31.42
C TRP A 22 -18.20 -10.69 30.11
N LEU A 23 -19.29 -9.93 30.09
CA LEU A 23 -20.13 -9.77 28.92
C LEU A 23 -19.35 -9.13 27.77
N PHE A 24 -18.56 -8.08 28.04
CA PHE A 24 -17.69 -7.45 27.07
C PHE A 24 -16.70 -8.44 26.44
N TYR A 25 -15.97 -9.22 27.26
CA TYR A 25 -15.04 -10.24 26.75
C TYR A 25 -15.77 -11.30 25.92
N ARG A 26 -16.97 -11.71 26.34
CA ARG A 26 -17.75 -12.71 25.62
C ARG A 26 -18.22 -12.20 24.26
N MET A 27 -18.69 -10.95 24.20
CA MET A 27 -19.05 -10.29 22.93
C MET A 27 -17.84 -10.15 22.02
N LEU A 28 -16.69 -9.71 22.54
CA LEU A 28 -15.45 -9.56 21.79
C LEU A 28 -14.97 -10.92 21.22
N GLN A 29 -14.99 -11.96 22.05
CA GLN A 29 -14.63 -13.32 21.64
C GLN A 29 -15.57 -13.84 20.54
N MET A 30 -16.88 -13.65 20.66
CA MET A 30 -17.83 -14.05 19.63
C MET A 30 -17.63 -13.28 18.31
N ALA A 31 -17.50 -11.96 18.40
CA ALA A 31 -17.41 -11.08 17.24
C ALA A 31 -16.10 -11.30 16.47
N VAL A 32 -14.98 -11.39 17.17
CA VAL A 32 -13.64 -11.47 16.57
C VAL A 32 -13.24 -12.90 16.27
N ILE A 33 -13.36 -13.81 17.24
CA ILE A 33 -12.84 -15.19 17.13
C ILE A 33 -13.94 -16.12 16.62
N GLY A 34 -15.11 -16.13 17.26
CA GLY A 34 -16.18 -17.09 16.96
C GLY A 34 -16.61 -17.06 15.50
N ARG A 35 -16.89 -15.86 14.96
CA ARG A 35 -17.36 -15.67 13.58
C ARG A 35 -16.30 -15.96 12.51
N THR A 36 -15.02 -15.75 12.81
CA THR A 36 -13.92 -15.91 11.84
C THR A 36 -13.12 -17.20 12.06
N MET A 37 -13.46 -18.01 13.07
CA MET A 37 -12.64 -19.15 13.51
C MET A 37 -12.40 -20.15 12.38
N ARG A 38 -13.40 -20.38 11.52
CA ARG A 38 -13.26 -21.30 10.39
C ARG A 38 -12.25 -20.75 9.37
N GLN A 39 -12.34 -19.46 9.03
CA GLN A 39 -11.44 -18.76 8.13
C GLN A 39 -10.01 -18.76 8.69
N ILE A 40 -9.84 -18.42 9.97
CA ILE A 40 -8.54 -18.46 10.68
C ILE A 40 -7.94 -19.87 10.62
N LYS A 41 -8.74 -20.92 10.83
CA LYS A 41 -8.27 -22.31 10.73
C LYS A 41 -7.77 -22.64 9.32
N GLN A 42 -8.48 -22.20 8.28
CA GLN A 42 -8.07 -22.44 6.88
C GLN A 42 -6.80 -21.65 6.51
N ILE A 43 -6.72 -20.36 6.88
CA ILE A 43 -5.51 -19.56 6.69
C ILE A 43 -4.32 -20.21 7.39
N ARG A 44 -4.49 -20.61 8.66
CA ARG A 44 -3.43 -21.30 9.42
C ARG A 44 -3.03 -22.62 8.77
N LYS A 45 -3.98 -23.37 8.19
CA LYS A 45 -3.68 -24.61 7.46
C LYS A 45 -2.79 -24.31 6.24
N GLY A 46 -3.19 -23.36 5.38
CA GLY A 46 -2.39 -22.97 4.21
C GLY A 46 -1.00 -22.43 4.57
N LEU A 47 -0.89 -21.64 5.65
CA LEU A 47 0.42 -21.18 6.14
C LEU A 47 1.32 -22.32 6.62
N LYS A 48 0.76 -23.39 7.21
CA LYS A 48 1.52 -24.57 7.61
C LYS A 48 1.96 -25.41 6.41
N GLU A 49 1.09 -25.55 5.42
CA GLU A 49 1.37 -26.31 4.19
C GLU A 49 2.44 -25.64 3.31
N THR A 50 2.54 -24.31 3.38
CA THR A 50 3.56 -23.50 2.68
C THR A 50 4.82 -23.24 3.52
N GLU A 51 4.93 -23.86 4.70
CA GLU A 51 6.01 -23.67 5.68
C GLU A 51 6.18 -22.24 6.24
N VAL A 52 5.35 -21.30 5.80
CA VAL A 52 5.35 -19.90 6.26
C VAL A 52 5.02 -19.82 7.75
N PHE A 53 4.14 -20.69 8.27
CA PHE A 53 3.80 -20.70 9.69
C PHE A 53 5.03 -20.98 10.57
N GLN A 54 5.84 -21.97 10.21
CA GLN A 54 7.08 -22.31 10.92
C GLN A 54 8.05 -21.13 10.87
N LEU A 55 8.22 -20.52 9.70
CA LEU A 55 9.05 -19.33 9.54
C LEU A 55 8.60 -18.17 10.44
N LEU A 56 7.31 -17.82 10.42
CA LEU A 56 6.77 -16.72 11.23
C LEU A 56 6.87 -16.99 12.74
N THR A 57 6.70 -18.25 13.18
CA THR A 57 6.80 -18.61 14.60
C THR A 57 8.23 -18.77 15.09
N GLY A 58 9.16 -19.22 14.25
CA GLY A 58 10.57 -19.39 14.60
C GLY A 58 11.39 -18.11 14.45
N ARG A 59 10.93 -17.16 13.63
CA ARG A 59 11.62 -15.91 13.30
C ARG A 59 10.67 -14.71 13.32
N ALA A 60 10.47 -14.15 14.51
CA ALA A 60 9.61 -12.98 14.69
C ALA A 60 10.11 -11.75 13.91
N ASP A 61 11.41 -11.66 13.61
CA ASP A 61 12.05 -10.61 12.80
C ASP A 61 11.56 -10.59 11.34
N VAL A 62 11.03 -11.71 10.83
CA VAL A 62 10.53 -11.80 9.45
C VAL A 62 9.10 -11.25 9.32
N VAL A 63 8.34 -11.19 10.41
CA VAL A 63 6.94 -10.74 10.39
C VAL A 63 6.79 -9.33 9.81
N PRO A 64 7.56 -8.32 10.24
CA PRO A 64 7.47 -6.97 9.67
C PRO A 64 7.95 -6.87 8.22
N MET A 65 8.78 -7.82 7.76
CA MET A 65 9.26 -7.88 6.38
C MET A 65 8.22 -8.51 5.44
N MET A 66 7.52 -9.56 5.90
CA MET A 66 6.46 -10.22 5.14
C MET A 66 5.14 -9.45 5.17
N PHE A 67 4.87 -8.74 6.26
CA PHE A 67 3.66 -7.92 6.44
C PHE A 67 4.04 -6.49 6.87
N PRO A 68 4.59 -5.68 5.94
CA PRO A 68 4.95 -4.31 6.23
C PRO A 68 3.74 -3.50 6.68
N ARG A 69 3.94 -2.64 7.69
CA ARG A 69 2.90 -1.70 8.12
C ARG A 69 3.02 -0.41 7.32
N HIS A 70 1.86 0.14 6.92
CA HIS A 70 1.71 1.41 6.20
C HIS A 70 2.51 2.58 6.84
N SER A 71 2.68 2.60 8.16
CA SER A 71 3.34 3.70 8.88
C SER A 71 4.86 3.54 9.06
N ALA A 72 5.49 2.48 8.56
CA ALA A 72 6.85 2.13 8.96
C ALA A 72 7.95 2.92 8.23
N THR A 73 7.64 3.62 7.14
CA THR A 73 8.68 4.31 6.36
C THR A 73 8.10 5.52 5.64
N ALA A 74 8.52 6.74 6.03
CA ALA A 74 8.21 7.92 5.27
C ALA A 74 8.86 7.81 3.88
N CYS A 75 8.06 7.85 2.82
CA CYS A 75 8.56 7.83 1.46
C CYS A 75 9.29 9.16 1.18
N SER A 76 10.62 9.13 1.13
CA SER A 76 11.45 10.29 0.81
C SER A 76 11.86 10.28 -0.67
N ALA A 77 12.04 11.46 -1.27
CA ALA A 77 12.52 11.60 -2.64
C ALA A 77 13.81 10.81 -2.88
N LYS A 78 14.77 10.92 -1.95
CA LYS A 78 16.03 10.15 -1.99
C LYS A 78 15.78 8.65 -2.02
N THR A 79 14.93 8.14 -1.14
CA THR A 79 14.59 6.72 -1.11
C THR A 79 14.00 6.27 -2.44
N VAL A 80 13.09 7.03 -3.05
CA VAL A 80 12.51 6.68 -4.36
C VAL A 80 13.61 6.63 -5.43
N LEU A 81 14.42 7.69 -5.55
CA LEU A 81 15.48 7.80 -6.56
C LEU A 81 16.50 6.65 -6.47
N ASP A 82 16.88 6.24 -5.27
CA ASP A 82 17.84 5.15 -5.02
C ASP A 82 17.31 3.77 -5.47
N HIS A 83 16.00 3.61 -5.65
CA HIS A 83 15.37 2.34 -6.02
C HIS A 83 15.07 2.22 -7.53
N ILE A 84 15.24 3.32 -8.28
CA ILE A 84 14.97 3.39 -9.72
C ILE A 84 16.18 2.89 -10.53
N LYS A 85 15.90 1.97 -11.46
CA LYS A 85 16.74 1.62 -12.60
C LYS A 85 16.40 2.58 -13.74
N TRP A 86 17.25 3.57 -13.91
CA TRP A 86 17.15 4.53 -15.00
C TRP A 86 17.48 3.85 -16.34
N PRO A 87 16.87 4.30 -17.44
CA PRO A 87 17.20 3.79 -18.77
C PRO A 87 18.69 4.08 -19.06
N LEU A 88 19.49 3.02 -19.05
CA LEU A 88 20.88 3.04 -19.52
C LEU A 88 20.87 2.81 -21.03
N GLU A 89 21.96 3.21 -21.70
CA GLU A 89 22.19 3.20 -23.16
C GLU A 89 22.18 1.82 -23.85
N LEU A 90 21.33 0.88 -23.40
CA LEU A 90 21.10 -0.35 -24.14
C LEU A 90 20.17 -0.03 -25.32
N SER A 91 20.84 0.29 -26.42
CA SER A 91 20.34 0.30 -27.79
C SER A 91 19.60 -1.00 -28.10
N SER A 92 18.27 -0.96 -28.03
CA SER A 92 17.48 -1.75 -28.96
C SER A 92 17.08 -0.85 -30.10
N ASP A 93 17.58 -1.20 -31.28
CA ASP A 93 17.27 -0.63 -32.60
C ASP A 93 15.83 -1.01 -33.00
N ASP A 94 14.88 -0.81 -32.09
CA ASP A 94 13.47 -1.06 -32.31
C ASP A 94 12.86 0.23 -32.85
N GLU A 95 12.50 0.24 -34.14
CA GLU A 95 11.98 1.42 -34.86
C GLU A 95 10.71 2.03 -34.23
N GLY A 96 10.13 1.35 -33.23
CA GLY A 96 9.02 1.83 -32.41
C GLY A 96 9.39 2.74 -31.24
N GLU A 97 10.67 2.80 -30.84
CA GLU A 97 11.10 3.44 -29.58
C GLU A 97 11.53 4.91 -29.74
N TYR A 98 11.37 5.71 -28.68
CA TYR A 98 11.85 7.09 -28.65
C TYR A 98 13.39 7.14 -28.64
N SER A 99 13.96 8.21 -29.21
CA SER A 99 15.41 8.41 -29.20
C SER A 99 15.95 8.53 -27.77
N MET A 100 17.26 8.25 -27.59
CA MET A 100 17.88 8.36 -26.27
C MET A 100 17.78 9.78 -25.69
N ALA A 101 17.80 10.82 -26.53
CA ALA A 101 17.61 12.19 -26.09
C ALA A 101 16.25 12.40 -25.40
N VAL A 102 15.17 11.87 -25.99
CA VAL A 102 13.83 11.93 -25.39
C VAL A 102 13.76 11.08 -24.12
N LYS A 103 14.36 9.88 -24.13
CA LYS A 103 14.42 9.03 -22.94
C LYS A 103 15.10 9.74 -21.76
N SER A 104 16.25 10.38 -22.01
CA SER A 104 16.98 11.16 -21.01
C SER A 104 16.19 12.37 -20.53
N GLN A 105 15.51 13.09 -21.43
CA GLN A 105 14.70 14.24 -21.07
C GLN A 105 13.53 13.87 -20.15
N VAL A 106 12.79 12.81 -20.47
CA VAL A 106 11.69 12.32 -19.62
C VAL A 106 12.20 11.78 -18.29
N ALA A 107 13.37 11.14 -18.27
CA ALA A 107 14.03 10.71 -17.03
C ALA A 107 14.37 11.91 -16.14
N GLU A 108 14.90 13.00 -16.72
CA GLU A 108 15.17 14.24 -16.00
C GLU A 108 13.90 14.88 -15.45
N TYR A 109 12.82 14.90 -16.23
CA TYR A 109 11.52 15.39 -15.76
C TYR A 109 10.98 14.56 -14.59
N LEU A 110 11.06 13.23 -14.66
CA LEU A 110 10.66 12.37 -13.55
C LEU A 110 11.52 12.62 -12.31
N ARG A 111 12.83 12.78 -12.49
CA ARG A 111 13.76 13.09 -11.40
C ARG A 111 13.39 14.40 -10.72
N GLN A 112 13.21 15.45 -11.51
CA GLN A 112 12.80 16.77 -11.02
C GLN A 112 11.45 16.72 -10.31
N PHE A 113 10.48 15.94 -10.81
CA PHE A 113 9.19 15.74 -10.15
C PHE A 113 9.38 15.09 -8.76
N ILE A 114 10.15 14.01 -8.67
CA ILE A 114 10.41 13.29 -7.41
C ILE A 114 11.12 14.19 -6.40
N GLU A 115 12.10 15.00 -6.82
CA GLU A 115 12.84 15.89 -5.94
C GLU A 115 11.98 17.02 -5.37
N ASN A 116 10.97 17.49 -6.11
CA ASN A 116 10.08 18.59 -5.71
C ASN A 116 8.72 18.14 -5.16
N ALA A 117 8.41 16.84 -5.20
CA ALA A 117 7.12 16.33 -4.79
C ALA A 117 6.92 16.39 -3.27
N SER A 118 5.69 16.70 -2.86
CA SER A 118 5.25 16.56 -1.47
C SER A 118 5.22 15.08 -1.04
N PRO A 119 5.26 14.77 0.28
CA PRO A 119 5.15 13.40 0.77
C PRO A 119 3.91 12.66 0.26
N THR A 120 2.79 13.36 0.11
CA THR A 120 1.54 12.80 -0.46
C THR A 120 1.71 12.43 -1.92
N GLN A 121 2.27 13.33 -2.74
CA GLN A 121 2.53 13.07 -4.15
C GLN A 121 3.53 11.93 -4.35
N LEU A 122 4.58 11.83 -3.50
CA LEU A 122 5.51 10.71 -3.53
C LEU A 122 4.81 9.38 -3.20
N THR A 123 3.95 9.37 -2.18
CA THR A 123 3.19 8.18 -1.79
C THR A 123 2.24 7.75 -2.92
N GLN A 124 1.57 8.71 -3.56
CA GLN A 124 0.72 8.47 -4.73
C GLN A 124 1.54 7.95 -5.92
N LEU A 125 2.70 8.53 -6.21
CA LEU A 125 3.57 8.08 -7.29
C LEU A 125 4.02 6.62 -7.08
N VAL A 126 4.50 6.29 -5.88
CA VAL A 126 4.95 4.92 -5.56
C VAL A 126 3.77 3.94 -5.59
N THR A 127 2.62 4.33 -5.04
CA THR A 127 1.40 3.50 -5.09
C THR A 127 0.94 3.25 -6.52
N PHE A 128 0.94 4.28 -7.37
CA PHE A 128 0.62 4.17 -8.78
C PHE A 128 1.60 3.23 -9.50
N TRP A 129 2.90 3.35 -9.20
CA TRP A 129 3.97 2.61 -9.87
C TRP A 129 4.01 1.14 -9.45
N VAL A 130 4.03 0.84 -8.16
CA VAL A 130 4.29 -0.52 -7.63
C VAL A 130 3.11 -1.15 -6.89
N GLY A 131 1.98 -0.44 -6.76
CA GLY A 131 0.79 -0.95 -6.06
C GLY A 131 0.94 -0.98 -4.54
N TRP A 132 1.92 -0.24 -4.00
CA TRP A 132 2.26 -0.20 -2.58
C TRP A 132 2.81 1.18 -2.22
N ASP A 133 2.79 1.56 -0.95
CA ASP A 133 3.26 2.87 -0.45
C ASP A 133 4.78 2.92 -0.15
N VAL A 134 5.47 1.79 -0.28
CA VAL A 134 6.92 1.65 -0.04
C VAL A 134 7.67 1.38 -1.34
N PRO A 135 8.72 2.16 -1.68
CA PRO A 135 9.57 1.91 -2.84
C PRO A 135 10.19 0.51 -2.83
N MET A 136 10.23 -0.14 -3.99
CA MET A 136 10.77 -1.50 -4.15
C MET A 136 12.03 -1.48 -5.00
N LYS A 137 13.03 -2.32 -4.65
CA LYS A 137 14.29 -2.35 -5.40
C LYS A 137 14.04 -2.81 -6.84
N GLY A 138 14.59 -2.07 -7.80
CA GLY A 138 14.49 -2.41 -9.21
C GLY A 138 13.24 -1.87 -9.88
N MET A 139 12.68 -0.77 -9.38
CA MET A 139 11.68 0.03 -10.11
C MET A 139 12.27 0.48 -11.44
N GLN A 140 11.55 0.27 -12.55
CA GLN A 140 12.02 0.57 -13.91
C GLN A 140 11.15 1.65 -14.53
N MET A 141 11.75 2.56 -15.29
CA MET A 141 11.01 3.48 -16.14
C MET A 141 11.26 3.19 -17.62
N HIS A 142 10.21 3.24 -18.42
CA HIS A 142 10.28 3.14 -19.87
C HIS A 142 9.55 4.32 -20.49
N VAL A 143 10.12 4.87 -21.57
CA VAL A 143 9.44 5.88 -22.37
C VAL A 143 8.71 5.18 -23.50
N VAL A 144 7.41 5.43 -23.63
CA VAL A 144 6.54 4.74 -24.59
C VAL A 144 5.71 5.72 -25.38
N LYS A 145 5.23 5.29 -26.55
CA LYS A 145 4.16 5.98 -27.28
C LYS A 145 2.83 5.76 -26.55
N GLY A 146 2.10 6.84 -26.32
CA GLY A 146 0.81 6.84 -25.62
C GLY A 146 0.50 8.22 -25.06
N ASP A 147 -0.73 8.35 -24.54
CA ASP A 147 -1.25 9.66 -24.13
C ASP A 147 -1.03 9.94 -22.64
N PHE A 148 -0.98 8.89 -21.80
CA PHE A 148 -0.90 9.03 -20.34
C PHE A 148 0.12 8.07 -19.72
N PRO A 149 0.71 8.43 -18.56
CA PRO A 149 1.45 7.53 -17.69
C PRO A 149 0.67 6.25 -17.38
N ARG A 150 1.36 5.12 -17.41
CA ARG A 150 0.80 3.81 -17.07
C ARG A 150 1.78 3.03 -16.21
N SER A 151 1.28 2.18 -15.34
CA SER A 151 2.12 1.27 -14.56
C SER A 151 1.80 -0.19 -14.88
N SER A 152 2.82 -1.03 -14.73
CA SER A 152 2.65 -2.45 -14.49
C SER A 152 3.24 -2.76 -13.13
N THR A 153 2.40 -2.68 -12.11
CA THR A 153 2.79 -2.81 -10.70
C THR A 153 3.51 -4.13 -10.41
N CYS A 154 3.03 -5.24 -10.98
CA CYS A 154 3.65 -6.57 -10.86
C CYS A 154 5.07 -6.67 -11.46
N PHE A 155 5.42 -5.78 -12.39
CA PHE A 155 6.74 -5.72 -13.03
C PHE A 155 7.57 -4.50 -12.57
N LEU A 156 7.09 -3.79 -11.53
CA LEU A 156 7.70 -2.56 -11.01
C LEU A 156 8.01 -1.54 -12.10
N THR A 157 7.19 -1.47 -13.14
CA THR A 157 7.48 -0.72 -14.37
C THR A 157 6.54 0.47 -14.53
N LEU A 158 7.10 1.67 -14.61
CA LEU A 158 6.41 2.90 -14.97
C LEU A 158 6.67 3.20 -16.44
N ARG A 159 5.60 3.42 -17.20
CA ARG A 159 5.65 3.79 -18.61
C ARG A 159 5.22 5.24 -18.74
N LEU A 160 6.14 6.08 -19.19
CA LEU A 160 5.93 7.51 -19.34
C LEU A 160 5.83 7.89 -20.82
N PRO A 161 4.88 8.77 -21.21
CA PRO A 161 4.82 9.28 -22.57
C PRO A 161 6.06 10.10 -22.94
N GLY A 162 6.56 9.92 -24.17
CA GLY A 162 7.72 10.66 -24.68
C GLY A 162 7.38 11.95 -25.45
N HIS A 163 6.10 12.33 -25.53
CA HIS A 163 5.65 13.45 -26.36
C HIS A 163 5.67 14.82 -25.65
N HIS A 164 6.02 14.87 -24.36
CA HIS A 164 6.03 16.11 -23.59
C HIS A 164 7.23 16.99 -23.97
N GLU A 165 6.95 18.23 -24.35
CA GLU A 165 7.97 19.22 -24.72
C GLU A 165 8.47 20.03 -23.51
N SER A 166 7.74 20.02 -22.40
CA SER A 166 8.07 20.79 -21.20
C SER A 166 7.85 19.99 -19.91
N TYR A 167 8.63 20.33 -18.89
CA TYR A 167 8.48 19.77 -17.54
C TYR A 167 7.09 20.04 -16.95
N LEU A 168 6.53 21.23 -17.18
CA LEU A 168 5.25 21.62 -16.57
C LEU A 168 4.09 20.77 -17.09
N ASP A 169 4.08 20.48 -18.40
CA ASP A 169 3.08 19.62 -19.02
C ASP A 169 3.20 18.17 -18.50
N PHE A 170 4.43 17.64 -18.48
CA PHE A 170 4.73 16.32 -17.91
C PHE A 170 4.27 16.22 -16.45
N ALA A 171 4.63 17.19 -15.61
CA ALA A 171 4.33 17.18 -14.18
C ALA A 171 2.82 17.26 -13.92
N ALA A 172 2.10 18.14 -14.64
CA ALA A 172 0.66 18.27 -14.50
C ALA A 172 -0.07 16.98 -14.89
N GLN A 173 0.33 16.33 -15.99
CA GLN A 173 -0.27 15.08 -16.42
C GLN A 173 0.06 13.94 -15.44
N LEU A 174 1.31 13.83 -14.99
CA LEU A 174 1.72 12.81 -14.04
C LEU A 174 0.96 12.95 -12.71
N GLU A 175 0.82 14.18 -12.21
CA GLU A 175 0.07 14.47 -10.99
C GLU A 175 -1.40 14.05 -11.10
N GLN A 176 -2.05 14.36 -12.21
CA GLN A 176 -3.43 13.92 -12.45
C GLN A 176 -3.56 12.39 -12.46
N CYS A 177 -2.63 11.68 -13.09
CA CYS A 177 -2.65 10.22 -13.14
C CYS A 177 -2.44 9.58 -11.76
N ILE A 178 -1.45 10.03 -10.99
CA ILE A 178 -1.14 9.44 -9.67
C ILE A 178 -2.21 9.77 -8.62
N ALA A 179 -2.96 10.86 -8.80
CA ALA A 179 -4.10 11.19 -7.94
C ALA A 179 -5.28 10.21 -8.09
N THR A 180 -5.35 9.39 -9.15
CA THR A 180 -6.45 8.44 -9.37
C THR A 180 -6.41 7.19 -8.49
N ASN A 181 -5.35 7.01 -7.68
CA ASN A 181 -5.14 5.83 -6.85
C ASN A 181 -6.27 5.54 -5.85
N GLU A 182 -7.10 6.53 -5.50
CA GLU A 182 -8.26 6.32 -4.62
C GLU A 182 -9.32 5.38 -5.23
N THR A 183 -9.27 5.13 -6.55
CA THR A 183 -10.21 4.25 -7.26
C THR A 183 -9.66 2.82 -7.49
N GLY A 184 -8.45 2.52 -7.03
CA GLY A 184 -7.77 1.23 -7.25
C GLY A 184 -8.08 0.19 -6.18
N LEU A 185 -8.61 -0.96 -6.59
CA LEU A 185 -9.04 -2.13 -5.80
C LEU A 185 -10.36 -1.97 -5.02
N GLY A 186 -11.48 -1.93 -5.75
CA GLY A 186 -12.77 -2.38 -5.20
C GLY A 186 -13.94 -1.38 -5.15
N LEU A 187 -13.95 -0.36 -6.01
CA LEU A 187 -15.14 0.47 -6.23
C LEU A 187 -15.70 0.24 -7.64
N ILE A 188 -16.38 -0.89 -7.81
CA ILE A 188 -17.47 -1.10 -8.78
C ILE A 188 -18.66 -1.62 -7.98
#